data_AF-A0A957UP69-F1
#
_entry.id   AF-A0A957UP69-F1
#
_cell.length_a   1.000
_cell.length_b   1.000
_cell.length_c   1.000
_cell.angle_alpha   90.00
_cell.angle_beta   90.00
_cell.angle_gamma   90.00
#
_symmetry.space_group_name_H-M   'P 1'
#
loop_
_entity.id
_entity.type
_entity.pdbx_description
1 polymer ?
#
loop_
_entity_poly.entity_id
_entity_poly.type
_entity_poly.pdbx_seq_one_letter_code
_entity_poly.pdbx_strand_id
1 'polypeptide(L)' 'MQPHIDNETFPQYAAANNIGSYRVELAPGDLYFFNTRCIHEIPPLEGDDPRAVLAVFIGYSADDDEIYVWS' A
#
# COMPACT_ATOMS: atom_id res chain seq x y z
N MET A 1 3.69 -13.35 -9.82
CA MET A 1 2.90 -12.69 -8.76
C MET A 1 2.53 -13.77 -7.73
N GLN A 2 2.12 -13.40 -6.50
CA GLN A 2 1.85 -14.40 -5.45
C GLN A 2 0.51 -15.10 -5.72
N PRO A 3 0.43 -16.44 -5.62
CA PRO A 3 -0.79 -17.20 -5.98
C PRO A 3 -2.06 -16.78 -5.21
N HIS A 4 -1.91 -16.31 -3.97
CA HIS A 4 -3.05 -15.86 -3.15
C HIS A 4 -3.57 -14.48 -3.56
N ILE A 5 -2.76 -13.66 -4.23
CA ILE A 5 -3.17 -12.39 -4.81
C ILE A 5 -3.88 -12.64 -6.14
N ASP A 6 -3.26 -13.45 -7.02
CA ASP A 6 -3.77 -13.71 -8.38
C ASP A 6 -5.15 -14.40 -8.37
N ASN A 7 -5.42 -15.21 -7.35
CA ASN A 7 -6.69 -15.91 -7.19
C ASN A 7 -7.67 -15.20 -6.25
N GLU A 8 -7.40 -13.96 -5.82
CA GLU A 8 -8.26 -13.20 -4.89
C GLU A 8 -8.56 -13.94 -3.57
N THR A 9 -7.61 -14.77 -3.10
CA THR A 9 -7.77 -15.61 -1.89
C THR A 9 -6.93 -15.15 -0.70
N PHE A 10 -6.30 -13.97 -0.81
CA PHE A 10 -5.46 -13.43 0.24
C PHE A 10 -6.20 -13.24 1.59
N PRO A 11 -7.46 -12.79 1.64
CA PRO A 11 -8.18 -12.66 2.91
C PRO A 11 -8.30 -14.00 3.68
N GLN A 12 -8.60 -15.10 2.98
CA GLN A 12 -8.69 -16.43 3.59
C GLN A 12 -7.32 -16.91 4.04
N TYR A 13 -6.29 -16.68 3.23
CA TYR A 13 -4.91 -17.00 3.59
C TYR A 13 -4.47 -16.23 4.85
N ALA A 14 -4.75 -14.93 4.93
CA ALA A 14 -4.39 -14.09 6.07
C ALA A 14 -5.07 -14.58 7.36
N ALA A 15 -6.37 -14.90 7.30
CA ALA A 15 -7.11 -15.45 8.43
C ALA A 15 -6.55 -16.80 8.89
N ALA A 16 -6.25 -17.72 7.96
CA ALA A 16 -5.71 -19.03 8.28
C ALA A 16 -4.30 -18.98 8.91
N ASN A 17 -3.53 -17.93 8.61
CA ASN A 17 -2.16 -17.74 9.08
C ASN A 17 -2.02 -16.69 10.19
N ASN A 18 -3.13 -16.16 10.73
CA ASN A 18 -3.13 -15.10 11.75
C ASN A 18 -2.30 -13.86 11.34
N ILE A 19 -2.38 -13.48 10.07
CA ILE A 19 -1.73 -12.28 9.56
C ILE A 19 -2.63 -11.08 9.88
N GLY A 20 -2.14 -10.16 10.70
CA GLY A 20 -2.87 -8.95 11.06
C GLY A 20 -2.92 -7.91 9.94
N SER A 21 -3.88 -7.00 10.04
CA SER A 21 -3.96 -5.80 9.20
C SER A 21 -3.90 -4.54 10.08
N TYR A 22 -3.47 -3.44 9.47
CA TYR A 22 -3.48 -2.13 10.12
C TYR A 22 -4.13 -1.12 9.18
N ARG A 23 -5.06 -0.33 9.71
CA ARG A 23 -5.75 0.72 8.97
C ARG A 23 -5.10 2.06 9.27
N VAL A 24 -4.60 2.70 8.21
CA VAL A 24 -3.97 4.02 8.28
C VAL A 24 -5.03 5.06 7.93
N GLU A 25 -5.26 6.00 8.84
CA GLU A 25 -6.14 7.15 8.65
C GLU A 25 -5.26 8.39 8.46
N LEU A 26 -5.51 9.17 7.39
CA LEU A 26 -4.72 10.35 7.03
C LEU A 26 -5.64 11.56 6.85
N ALA A 27 -5.22 12.69 7.39
CA ALA A 27 -5.83 14.00 7.12
C ALA A 27 -5.18 14.68 5.90
N PRO A 28 -5.83 15.68 5.29
CA PRO A 28 -5.20 16.49 4.26
C PRO A 28 -3.89 17.12 4.74
N GLY A 29 -2.81 16.85 4.02
CA GLY A 29 -1.45 17.31 4.36
C GLY A 29 -0.60 16.27 5.09
N ASP A 30 -1.18 15.18 5.60
CA ASP A 30 -0.41 14.09 6.17
C ASP A 30 0.38 13.34 5.08
N LEU A 31 1.61 12.96 5.41
CA LEU A 31 2.49 12.17 4.56
C LEU A 31 2.77 10.83 5.21
N TYR A 32 2.51 9.76 4.47
CA TYR A 32 2.67 8.39 4.93
C TYR A 32 3.57 7.60 3.98
N PHE A 33 4.60 6.97 4.55
CA PHE A 33 5.49 6.05 3.84
C PHE A 33 5.24 4.62 4.31
N PHE A 34 5.19 3.69 3.37
CA PHE A 34 5.08 2.27 3.67
C PHE A 34 5.96 1.43 2.73
N ASN A 35 6.30 0.23 3.18
CA ASN A 35 7.08 -0.71 2.38
C ASN A 35 6.17 -1.36 1.32
N THR A 36 6.47 -1.13 0.04
CA THR A 36 5.68 -1.64 -1.09
C THR A 36 5.66 -3.17 -1.20
N ARG A 37 6.54 -3.87 -0.47
CA ARG A 37 6.50 -5.34 -0.35
C ARG A 37 5.36 -5.84 0.55
N CYS A 38 4.77 -4.98 1.37
CA CYS A 38 3.57 -5.31 2.12
C CYS A 38 2.34 -5.24 1.20
N ILE A 39 1.45 -6.22 1.33
CA ILE A 39 0.14 -6.15 0.67
C ILE A 39 -0.64 -5.01 1.31
N HIS A 40 -1.20 -4.15 0.48
CA HIS A 40 -1.93 -2.96 0.88
C HIS A 40 -3.09 -2.75 -0.09
N GLU A 41 -4.19 -2.23 0.42
CA GLU A 41 -5.36 -1.89 -0.36
C GLU A 41 -5.91 -0.55 0.10
N ILE A 42 -6.69 0.05 -0.77
CA ILE A 42 -7.40 1.28 -0.48
C ILE A 42 -8.88 0.91 -0.30
N PRO A 43 -9.46 1.10 0.89
CA PRO A 43 -10.85 0.75 1.11
C PRO A 43 -11.77 1.62 0.23
N PRO A 44 -12.98 1.11 -0.10
CA PRO A 44 -13.99 1.88 -0.80
C PRO A 44 -14.27 3.22 -0.11
N LEU A 45 -14.53 4.26 -0.90
CA LEU A 45 -15.04 5.52 -0.37
C LEU A 45 -16.54 5.42 -0.13
N GLU A 46 -17.01 5.97 0.98
CA GLU A 46 -18.42 6.22 1.24
C GLU A 46 -18.72 7.71 0.99
N GLY A 47 -19.86 8.01 0.34
CA GLY A 47 -20.31 9.39 0.08
C GLY A 47 -19.82 10.00 -1.23
N ASP A 48 -20.06 11.30 -1.38
CA ASP A 48 -19.88 12.04 -2.64
C ASP A 48 -18.65 12.97 -2.64
N ASP A 49 -17.88 12.99 -1.54
CA ASP A 49 -16.67 13.81 -1.41
C ASP A 49 -15.43 13.01 -1.88
N PRO A 50 -14.79 13.37 -3.00
CA PRO A 50 -13.70 12.58 -3.55
C PRO A 50 -12.42 12.68 -2.71
N ARG A 51 -11.78 11.54 -2.44
CA ARG A 51 -10.43 11.51 -1.86
C ARG A 51 -9.37 11.68 -2.95
N ALA A 52 -8.66 12.81 -2.93
CA ALA A 52 -7.51 13.09 -3.79
C ALA A 52 -6.18 12.88 -3.04
N VAL A 53 -5.23 12.18 -3.66
CA VAL A 53 -3.91 11.86 -3.07
C VAL A 53 -2.82 12.07 -4.12
N LEU A 54 -1.70 12.69 -3.72
CA LEU A 54 -0.46 12.65 -4.49
C LEU A 54 0.39 11.49 -3.97
N ALA A 55 0.61 10.48 -4.81
CA ALA A 55 1.44 9.32 -4.47
C ALA A 55 2.74 9.35 -5.27
N VAL A 56 3.83 8.89 -4.65
CA VAL A 56 5.12 8.68 -5.29
C VAL A 56 5.72 7.35 -4.85
N PHE A 57 6.53 6.75 -5.71
CA PHE A 57 7.42 5.66 -5.37
C PHE A 57 8.81 6.20 -5.08
N ILE A 58 9.48 5.55 -4.13
CA ILE A 58 10.85 5.87 -3.74
C ILE A 58 11.67 4.60 -3.84
N GLY A 59 12.80 4.66 -4.53
CA GLY A 59 13.67 3.53 -4.79
C GLY A 59 15.14 3.91 -4.71
N TYR A 60 15.97 2.89 -4.50
CA TYR A 60 17.43 2.98 -4.49
C TYR A 60 18.01 1.85 -5.34
N SER A 61 19.20 2.07 -5.89
CA SER A 61 20.02 1.05 -6.55
C SER A 61 21.18 0.67 -5.63
N ALA A 62 21.75 -0.53 -5.78
CA ALA A 62 22.92 -0.93 -4.98
C ALA A 62 24.21 -0.21 -5.42
N ASP A 63 24.26 0.21 -6.69
CA ASP A 63 25.44 0.81 -7.33
C ASP A 63 25.36 2.35 -7.39
N ASP A 64 24.37 2.95 -6.73
CA ASP A 64 24.11 4.39 -6.75
C ASP A 64 23.75 4.89 -5.34
N ASP A 65 24.38 5.98 -4.92
CA ASP A 65 24.16 6.59 -3.61
C ASP A 65 22.95 7.55 -3.58
N GLU A 66 22.28 7.75 -4.73
CA GLU A 66 21.11 8.62 -4.87
C GLU A 66 19.78 7.91 -4.61
N ILE A 67 18.78 8.69 -4.17
CA ILE A 67 17.39 8.24 -4.02
C ILE A 67 16.58 8.73 -5.21
N TYR A 68 15.88 7.79 -5.85
CA TYR A 68 15.00 8.08 -6.98
C TYR A 68 13.55 8.20 -6.53
N VAL A 69 12.84 9.21 -7.02
CA VAL A 69 11.43 9.49 -6.72
C VAL A 69 10.64 9.64 -8.03
N TRP A 70 9.55 8.90 -8.20
CA TRP A 70 8.70 8.93 -9.40
C TRP A 70 7.23 8.59 -9.11
N SER A 71 6.35 8.67 -10.10
CA SER A 71 4.96 8.20 -10.04
C SER A 71 4.56 7.48 -11.33
#